data_AF-A0A511MCY6-F1
#
_entry.id   AF-A0A511MCY6-F1
#
_cell.length_a   1.000
_cell.length_b   1.000
_cell.length_c   1.000
_cell.angle_alpha   90.00
_cell.angle_beta   90.00
_cell.angle_gamma   90.00
#
_symmetry.space_group_name_H-M   'P 1'
#
loop_
_entity.id
_entity.type
_entity.pdbx_description
1 polymer ?
#
loop_
_entity_poly.entity_id
_entity_poly.type
_entity_poly.pdbx_seq_one_letter_code
_entity_poly.pdbx_strand_id
1 'polypeptide(L)'
;MEAGTVTYRHRDPQSGLVEHEYNHLFAGVLTAELRPDPEEVAETARVHPGELRRRREIDQFSGWFGDVFDAVLPVLGRLDVADAWRILASDGLQRDAKAEIT
;
A
#
# COMPACT_ATOMS: atom_id res chain seq x y z
N MET A 1 0.48 -9.09 11.62
CA MET A 1 -0.36 -10.22 11.18
C MET A 1 -0.27 -10.37 9.69
N GLU A 2 -0.48 -11.57 9.17
CA GLU A 2 -0.67 -11.81 7.74
C GLU A 2 -1.94 -11.06 7.27
N ALA A 3 -1.83 -10.38 6.12
CA ALA A 3 -2.87 -9.55 5.55
C ALA A 3 -3.28 -9.98 4.14
N GLY A 4 -2.90 -11.21 3.73
CA GLY A 4 -3.21 -11.79 2.44
C GLY A 4 -2.04 -11.69 1.46
N THR A 5 -2.35 -11.80 0.17
CA THR A 5 -1.37 -11.78 -0.91
C THR A 5 -1.87 -10.97 -2.09
N VAL A 6 -0.95 -10.47 -2.92
CA VAL A 6 -1.27 -9.73 -4.15
C VAL A 6 -0.29 -10.13 -5.25
N THR A 7 -0.79 -10.31 -6.47
CA THR A 7 0.03 -10.47 -7.67
C THR A 7 -0.17 -9.25 -8.56
N TYR A 8 0.92 -8.63 -9.00
CA TYR A 8 0.87 -7.52 -9.94
C TYR A 8 1.93 -7.64 -11.02
N ARG A 9 1.75 -6.87 -12.10
CA ARG A 9 2.74 -6.76 -13.17
C ARG A 9 2.88 -5.32 -13.64
N HIS A 10 3.95 -4.65 -13.21
CA HIS A 10 4.26 -3.27 -13.56
C HIS A 10 5.41 -3.19 -14.54
N ARG A 11 5.26 -2.36 -15.58
CA ARG A 11 6.40 -2.00 -16.44
C ARG A 11 7.00 -0.72 -15.92
N ASP A 12 8.32 -0.67 -15.84
CA ASP A 12 9.04 0.57 -15.66
C ASP A 12 9.42 1.15 -17.04
N PRO A 13 8.80 2.27 -17.47
CA PRO A 13 9.11 2.88 -18.76
C PRO A 13 10.54 3.44 -18.86
N GLN A 14 11.20 3.74 -17.73
CA GLN A 14 12.54 4.32 -17.73
C GLN A 14 13.61 3.26 -17.92
N SER A 15 13.54 2.14 -17.19
CA SER A 15 14.51 1.05 -17.34
C SER A 15 14.14 0.03 -18.43
N GLY A 16 12.87 -0.03 -18.84
CA GLY A 16 12.33 -1.07 -19.72
C GLY A 16 12.11 -2.42 -19.01
N LEU A 17 12.36 -2.49 -17.70
CA LEU A 17 12.16 -3.69 -16.90
C LEU A 17 10.68 -3.91 -16.57
N VAL A 18 10.37 -5.14 -16.15
CA VAL A 18 9.04 -5.53 -15.68
C VAL A 18 9.18 -6.14 -14.31
N GLU A 19 8.45 -5.59 -13.36
CA GLU A 19 8.20 -6.24 -12.08
C GLU A 19 6.97 -7.12 -12.23
N HIS A 20 7.12 -8.40 -11.90
CA HIS A 20 6.02 -9.37 -11.88
C HIS A 20 6.17 -10.20 -10.63
N GLU A 21 5.37 -9.87 -9.62
CA GLU A 21 5.61 -10.32 -8.26
C GLU A 21 4.36 -10.91 -7.63
N TYR A 22 4.60 -11.88 -6.75
CA TYR A 22 3.62 -12.42 -5.81
C TYR A 22 4.07 -12.03 -4.41
N ASN A 23 3.34 -11.11 -3.79
CA ASN A 23 3.74 -10.53 -2.51
C ASN A 23 2.87 -11.06 -1.37
N HIS A 24 3.53 -11.39 -0.26
CA HIS A 24 2.90 -11.67 1.02
C HIS A 24 2.76 -10.38 1.83
N LEU A 25 1.54 -10.05 2.21
CA LEU A 25 1.23 -8.80 2.89
C LEU A 25 1.23 -9.00 4.40
N PHE A 26 1.82 -8.05 5.12
CA PHE A 26 1.81 -8.01 6.58
C PHE A 26 1.36 -6.63 7.05
N ALA A 27 0.46 -6.61 8.02
CA ALA A 27 -0.02 -5.39 8.66
C ALA A 27 0.14 -5.49 10.18
N GLY A 28 0.48 -4.39 10.84
CA GLY A 28 0.71 -4.39 12.28
C GLY A 28 0.95 -3.00 12.87
N VAL A 29 1.05 -2.96 14.19
CA VAL A 29 1.30 -1.74 14.97
C VAL A 29 2.77 -1.68 15.31
N LEU A 30 3.44 -0.60 14.92
CA LEU A 30 4.86 -0.39 15.20
C LEU A 30 5.05 0.77 16.19
N THR A 31 5.45 0.43 17.42
CA THR A 31 5.76 1.39 18.49
C THR A 31 7.24 1.71 18.62
N ALA A 32 8.12 0.88 18.05
CA ALA A 32 9.56 1.10 18.05
C ALA A 32 9.96 2.30 17.18
N GLU A 33 11.07 2.92 17.54
CA GLU A 33 11.74 3.93 16.72
C GLU A 33 12.28 3.30 15.43
N LEU A 34 12.13 3.99 14.30
CA LEU A 34 12.66 3.52 13.01
C LEU A 34 14.17 3.76 12.97
N ARG A 35 14.92 2.73 12.56
CA ARG A 35 16.38 2.79 12.36
C ARG A 35 16.75 2.19 11.00
N PRO A 36 16.33 2.83 9.88
CA PRO A 36 16.64 2.30 8.57
C PRO A 36 18.12 2.52 8.23
N ASP A 37 18.64 1.72 7.31
CA ASP A 37 19.94 1.95 6.70
C ASP A 37 19.86 3.19 5.78
N PRO A 38 20.68 4.23 5.97
CA PRO A 38 20.66 5.42 5.12
C PRO A 38 21.11 5.16 3.67
N GLU A 39 21.79 4.05 3.39
CA GLU A 39 22.11 3.65 2.01
C GLU A 39 20.86 3.18 1.24
N GLU A 40 19.82 2.74 1.95
CA GLU A 40 18.59 2.19 1.37
C GLU A 40 17.38 3.13 1.52
N VAL A 41 17.30 3.93 2.59
CA VAL A 41 16.15 4.78 2.89
C VAL A 41 16.58 6.21 3.18
N ALA A 42 16.18 7.13 2.31
CA ALA A 42 16.51 8.55 2.46
C ALA A 42 15.73 9.23 3.62
N GLU A 43 14.45 8.92 3.80
CA GLU A 43 13.60 9.53 4.82
C GLU A 43 12.46 8.58 5.23
N THR A 44 11.96 8.73 6.46
CA THR A 44 10.72 8.07 6.92
C THR A 44 9.75 9.08 7.50
N ALA A 45 8.45 8.87 7.27
CA ALA A 45 7.39 9.69 7.86
C ALA A 45 6.28 8.81 8.44
N ARG A 46 5.79 9.16 9.63
CA ARG A 46 4.53 8.62 10.17
C ARG A 46 3.41 9.57 9.79
N VAL A 47 2.46 9.10 9.00
CA VAL A 47 1.36 9.94 8.47
C VAL A 47 0.00 9.42 8.93
N HIS A 48 -0.94 10.34 9.10
CA HIS A 48 -2.34 9.99 9.29
C HIS A 48 -2.98 9.51 7.97
N PRO A 49 -4.05 8.70 8.01
CA PRO A 49 -4.70 8.18 6.81
C PRO A 49 -5.11 9.26 5.79
N GLY A 50 -5.67 10.38 6.27
CA GLY A 50 -6.06 11.49 5.39
C GLY A 50 -4.87 12.22 4.74
N GLU A 51 -3.71 12.24 5.40
CA GLU A 51 -2.48 12.76 4.83
C GLU A 51 -1.92 11.81 3.78
N LEU A 52 -1.91 10.50 4.05
CA LEU A 52 -1.50 9.49 3.07
C LEU A 52 -2.34 9.56 1.80
N ARG A 53 -3.67 9.75 1.93
CA ARG A 53 -4.56 9.95 0.78
C ARG A 53 -4.12 11.14 -0.08
N ARG A 54 -3.85 12.30 0.54
CA ARG A 54 -3.36 13.48 -0.19
C ARG A 54 -2.01 13.24 -0.84
N ARG A 55 -1.06 12.64 -0.11
CA ARG A 55 0.28 12.34 -0.63
C ARG A 55 0.22 11.44 -1.87
N ARG A 56 -0.65 10.43 -1.89
CA ARG A 56 -0.87 9.57 -3.07
C ARG A 56 -1.34 10.33 -4.32
N GLU A 57 -1.86 11.55 -4.17
CA GLU A 57 -2.28 12.40 -5.29
C GLU A 57 -1.15 13.33 -5.79
N ILE A 58 -0.19 13.68 -4.93
CA ILE A 58 0.82 14.73 -5.20
C ILE A 58 2.25 14.21 -5.29
N ASP A 59 2.58 13.15 -4.55
CA ASP A 59 3.93 12.61 -4.44
C ASP A 59 4.13 11.42 -5.38
N GLN A 60 5.39 11.12 -5.69
CA GLN A 60 5.75 9.93 -6.45
C GLN A 60 5.84 8.71 -5.53
N PHE A 61 5.09 7.67 -5.87
CA PHE A 61 5.20 6.34 -5.26
C PHE A 61 5.75 5.36 -6.29
N SER A 62 6.24 4.21 -5.80
CA SER A 62 6.54 3.07 -6.68
C SER A 62 5.27 2.64 -7.42
N GLY A 63 5.44 2.10 -8.64
CA GLY A 63 4.31 1.68 -9.48
C GLY A 63 3.41 0.65 -8.80
N TRP A 64 3.98 -0.21 -7.95
CA TRP A 64 3.27 -1.24 -7.19
C TRP A 64 2.58 -0.76 -5.91
N PHE A 65 2.89 0.44 -5.41
CA PHE A 65 2.38 0.89 -4.10
C PHE A 65 0.85 0.90 -4.06
N GLY A 66 0.21 1.31 -5.16
CA GLY A 66 -1.25 1.31 -5.28
C GLY A 66 -1.86 -0.06 -5.07
N ASP A 67 -1.40 -1.06 -5.83
CA ASP A 67 -1.92 -2.43 -5.75
C ASP A 67 -1.73 -3.07 -4.38
N VAL A 68 -0.53 -2.87 -3.79
CA VAL A 68 -0.23 -3.39 -2.45
C VAL A 68 -1.08 -2.70 -1.38
N PHE A 69 -1.22 -1.38 -1.45
CA PHE A 69 -1.98 -0.62 -0.46
C PHE A 69 -3.48 -0.90 -0.54
N ASP A 70 -4.04 -0.96 -1.76
CA ASP A 70 -5.45 -1.25 -1.96
C ASP A 70 -5.80 -2.67 -1.51
N ALA A 71 -4.91 -3.64 -1.73
CA ALA A 71 -5.07 -5.01 -1.23
C ALA A 71 -5.04 -5.12 0.31
N VAL A 72 -4.28 -4.26 1.01
CA VAL A 72 -4.17 -4.32 2.48
C VAL A 72 -5.27 -3.53 3.21
N LEU A 73 -5.89 -2.53 2.56
CA LEU A 73 -6.90 -1.64 3.14
C LEU A 73 -8.02 -2.36 3.93
N PRO A 74 -8.64 -3.44 3.43
CA PRO A 74 -9.69 -4.15 4.17
C PRO A 74 -9.21 -4.74 5.50
N VAL A 75 -7.91 -5.07 5.60
CA VAL A 75 -7.30 -5.62 6.81
C VAL A 75 -6.97 -4.52 7.82
N LEU A 76 -6.56 -3.34 7.34
CA LEU A 76 -6.21 -2.21 8.21
C LEU A 76 -7.37 -1.75 9.10
N GLY A 77 -8.61 -1.79 8.61
CA GLY A 77 -9.80 -1.46 9.41
C GLY A 77 -10.09 -2.42 10.57
N ARG A 78 -9.43 -3.59 10.60
CA ARG A 78 -9.51 -4.60 11.66
C ARG A 78 -8.41 -4.46 12.71
N LEU A 79 -7.36 -3.68 12.43
CA LEU A 79 -6.36 -3.35 13.44
C LEU A 79 -7.02 -2.38 14.44
N ASP A 80 -6.97 -2.71 15.73
CA ASP A 80 -7.58 -1.94 16.82
C ASP A 80 -6.79 -0.65 17.13
N VAL A 81 -6.56 0.17 16.09
CA VAL A 81 -5.73 1.39 16.11
C VAL A 81 -6.43 2.59 15.47
N ALA A 82 -7.73 2.74 15.78
CA ALA A 82 -8.59 3.90 15.52
C ALA A 82 -9.44 3.90 14.23
N ASP A 83 -10.60 4.57 14.35
CA ASP A 83 -11.66 4.73 13.35
C ASP A 83 -11.20 5.33 12.00
N ALA A 84 -10.06 6.00 11.96
CA ALA A 84 -9.58 6.73 10.79
C ALA A 84 -9.27 5.83 9.58
N TRP A 85 -8.86 4.58 9.79
CA TRP A 85 -8.63 3.61 8.70
C TRP A 85 -9.93 3.04 8.12
N ARG A 86 -11.02 3.03 8.91
CA ARG A 86 -12.33 2.53 8.44
C ARG A 86 -12.90 3.39 7.32
N ILE A 87 -12.65 4.70 7.35
CA ILE A 87 -13.10 5.66 6.32
C ILE A 87 -12.44 5.36 4.97
N LEU A 88 -11.14 5.07 4.94
CA LEU A 88 -10.47 4.71 3.68
C LEU A 88 -10.92 3.33 3.16
N ALA A 89 -11.24 2.40 4.06
CA ALA A 89 -11.76 1.09 3.67
C ALA A 89 -13.19 1.14 3.13
N SER A 90 -14.04 2.07 3.60
CA SER A 90 -15.43 2.20 3.14
C SER A 90 -15.58 2.89 1.78
N ASP A 91 -14.67 3.81 1.44
CA ASP A 91 -14.72 4.56 0.17
C ASP A 91 -14.21 3.74 -1.04
N GLY A 92 -13.56 2.58 -0.78
CA GLY A 92 -12.90 1.76 -1.81
C GLY A 92 -13.74 0.65 -2.45
N LEU A 93 -15.01 0.44 -2.09
CA LEU A 93 -15.81 -0.70 -2.56
C LEU A 93 -16.72 -0.43 -3.78
N GLN A 94 -16.37 0.55 -4.63
CA GLN A 94 -17.13 0.86 -5.85
C GLN A 94 -16.21 1.07 -7.05
N ARG A 95 -15.26 0.17 -7.34
CA ARG A 95 -14.71 0.00 -8.70
C ARG A 95 -14.44 -1.47 -9.02
N ASP A 96 -15.37 -2.03 -9.79
CA ASP A 96 -15.22 -3.08 -10.80
C ASP A 96 -14.51 -4.38 -10.41
N ALA A 97 -15.27 -5.24 -9.72
CA ALA A 97 -15.19 -6.68 -9.95
C ALA A 97 -15.61 -7.00 -11.40
N LYS A 98 -14.67 -6.88 -12.35
CA LYS A 98 -14.50 -7.74 -13.54
C LYS A 98 -13.47 -7.13 -14.49
N ALA A 99 -12.26 -7.66 -14.45
CA ALA A 99 -11.39 -7.74 -15.61
C ALA A 99 -10.99 -9.21 -15.78
N GLU A 100 -11.90 -10.01 -16.32
CA GLU A 100 -11.54 -11.25 -17.00
C GLU A 100 -10.81 -10.83 -18.29
N ILE A 101 -9.52 -11.16 -18.36
CA ILE A 101 -8.77 -11.16 -19.63
C ILE A 101 -8.60 -12.63 -20.03
N THR A 102 -9.24 -12.93 -21.18
CA THR A 102 -9.28 -14.17 -21.98
C THR A 102 -10.46 -15.09 -21.70
#